data_AF-A0A6J8B1M8-F1
#
_entry.id   AF-A0A6J8B1M8-F1
#
_cell.length_a   1.000
_cell.length_b   1.000
_cell.length_c   1.000
_cell.angle_alpha   90.00
_cell.angle_beta   90.00
_cell.angle_gamma   90.00
#
_symmetry.space_group_name_H-M   'P 1'
#
loop_
_entity.id
_entity.type
_entity.pdbx_description
1 polymer ?
#
loop_
_entity_poly.entity_id
_entity_poly.type
_entity_poly.pdbx_seq_one_letter_code
_entity_poly.pdbx_strand_id
1 'polypeptide(L)'
;MASDGQWHKVIIKRRGKFLALAMDNGEGPRYSETQGPDYGHHLMPIKNDQIYAGAALTYTHNTITISNEKDLNSTCLNDIRLANSWFPMTAGESQQNVNIKLVNEKEVTDNCVRNDCDNSPCRPPFVCRPLWEKYECVCPLHYIKQGSTCVPYDYCGIDTPCHPDAECVNDPTNDYGYVCNCHSGWEGRTCYTLAIVDTGSAGVGAWIVAPILVILLICKYIY
;
A
#
# COMPACT_ATOMS: atom_id res chain seq x y z
N MET A 1 -3.83 -13.39 -5.13
CA MET A 1 -3.19 -13.37 -6.48
C MET A 1 -2.09 -12.32 -6.49
N ALA A 2 -1.07 -12.43 -7.35
CA ALA A 2 0.06 -11.47 -7.43
C ALA A 2 0.09 -10.71 -8.78
N SER A 3 -0.88 -10.99 -9.64
CA SER A 3 -1.05 -10.39 -10.97
C SER A 3 -2.24 -9.44 -10.97
N ASP A 4 -2.26 -8.47 -10.04
CA ASP A 4 -3.34 -7.50 -9.87
C ASP A 4 -2.96 -6.09 -10.41
N GLY A 5 -1.79 -5.98 -11.04
CA GLY A 5 -1.26 -4.73 -11.58
C GLY A 5 -0.69 -3.79 -10.51
N GLN A 6 -0.59 -4.21 -9.25
CA GLN A 6 0.06 -3.45 -8.20
C GLN A 6 1.53 -3.86 -8.04
N TRP A 7 2.31 -2.97 -7.44
CA TRP A 7 3.67 -3.30 -7.04
C TRP A 7 3.64 -4.25 -5.85
N HIS A 8 4.24 -5.42 -6.03
CA HIS A 8 4.45 -6.38 -4.95
C HIS A 8 5.93 -6.44 -4.57
N LYS A 9 6.20 -6.51 -3.27
CA LYS A 9 7.56 -6.71 -2.78
C LYS A 9 7.78 -8.19 -2.49
N VAL A 10 8.70 -8.81 -3.22
CA VAL A 10 9.09 -10.20 -3.01
C VAL A 10 10.46 -10.26 -2.32
N ILE A 11 10.55 -10.98 -1.22
CA ILE A 11 11.78 -11.19 -0.47
C ILE A 11 12.06 -12.67 -0.37
N ILE A 12 13.22 -13.08 -0.87
CA ILE A 12 13.73 -14.45 -0.73
C ILE A 12 14.89 -14.42 0.27
N LYS A 13 14.77 -15.16 1.37
CA LYS A 13 15.82 -15.33 2.37
C LYS A 13 16.25 -16.78 2.39
N ARG A 14 17.54 -17.03 2.16
CA ARG A 14 18.14 -18.36 2.29
C ARG A 14 19.15 -18.37 3.42
N ARG A 15 19.07 -19.36 4.32
CA ARG A 15 20.01 -19.61 5.40
C ARG A 15 20.37 -21.09 5.46
N GLY A 16 21.56 -21.46 5.00
CA GLY A 16 21.94 -22.86 4.89
C GLY A 16 20.90 -23.62 4.05
N LYS A 17 20.25 -24.63 4.64
CA LYS A 17 19.18 -25.40 3.96
C LYS A 17 17.78 -24.79 4.04
N PHE A 18 17.60 -23.68 4.75
CA PHE A 18 16.30 -23.02 4.88
C PHE A 18 16.11 -21.98 3.79
N LEU A 19 14.93 -22.00 3.17
CA LEU A 19 14.48 -21.00 2.20
C LEU A 19 13.13 -20.46 2.65
N ALA A 20 13.07 -19.15 2.87
CA ALA A 20 11.84 -18.44 3.16
C ALA A 20 11.54 -17.46 2.02
N LEU A 21 10.29 -17.47 1.57
CA LEU A 21 9.72 -16.57 0.58
C LEU A 21 8.62 -15.76 1.25
N ALA A 22 8.70 -14.44 1.13
CA ALA A 22 7.68 -13.53 1.63
C ALA A 22 7.27 -12.57 0.52
N MET A 23 5.97 -12.35 0.37
CA MET A 23 5.40 -11.30 -0.46
C MET A 23 4.66 -10.29 0.41
N ASP A 24 4.81 -8.99 0.15
CA ASP A 24 4.12 -7.91 0.85
C ASP A 24 4.16 -8.05 2.40
N ASN A 25 5.38 -8.20 2.94
CA ASN A 25 5.68 -8.45 4.36
C ASN A 25 5.40 -9.87 4.89
N GLY A 26 4.71 -10.73 4.13
CA GLY A 26 4.71 -12.18 4.37
C GLY A 26 3.80 -12.64 5.51
N GLU A 27 2.49 -12.45 5.36
CA GLU A 27 1.48 -13.00 6.27
C GLU A 27 0.61 -14.06 5.60
N GLY A 28 0.25 -15.11 6.36
CA GLY A 28 -0.61 -16.20 5.92
C GLY A 28 -0.21 -16.77 4.55
N PRO A 29 -1.07 -16.68 3.51
CA PRO A 29 -0.78 -17.22 2.18
C PRO A 29 0.34 -16.48 1.43
N ARG A 30 0.85 -15.36 1.96
CA ARG A 30 1.95 -14.59 1.38
C ARG A 30 3.32 -14.96 1.96
N TYR A 31 3.40 -15.95 2.84
CA TYR A 31 4.64 -16.49 3.39
C TYR A 31 4.73 -17.98 3.14
N SER A 32 5.91 -18.44 2.74
CA SER A 32 6.21 -19.86 2.63
C SER A 32 7.64 -20.11 3.07
N GLU A 33 7.85 -21.13 3.89
CA GLU A 33 9.16 -21.58 4.31
C GLU A 33 9.33 -23.05 4.02
N THR A 34 10.49 -23.41 3.51
CA THR A 34 10.85 -24.78 3.16
C THR A 34 12.23 -25.10 3.70
N GLN A 35 12.39 -26.34 4.15
CA GLN A 35 13.67 -26.89 4.53
C GLN A 35 14.12 -27.87 3.45
N GLY A 36 15.32 -27.68 2.94
CA GLY A 36 15.95 -28.64 2.03
C GLY A 36 16.24 -29.99 2.71
N PRO A 37 16.59 -31.01 1.93
CA PRO A 37 16.93 -32.33 2.45
C PRO A 37 18.08 -32.29 3.46
N ASP A 38 18.12 -33.28 4.35
CA ASP A 38 19.16 -33.38 5.38
C ASP A 38 20.55 -33.73 4.81
N TYR A 39 20.58 -34.23 3.58
CA TYR A 39 21.78 -34.44 2.79
C TYR A 39 21.92 -33.31 1.75
N GLY A 40 23.13 -32.81 1.55
CA GLY A 40 23.44 -31.81 0.52
C GLY A 40 24.31 -30.66 1.02
N HIS A 41 24.55 -29.69 0.13
CA HIS A 41 25.39 -28.53 0.43
C HIS A 41 24.59 -27.41 1.09
N HIS A 42 25.08 -26.93 2.23
CA HIS A 42 24.53 -25.73 2.87
C HIS A 42 24.94 -24.45 2.13
N LEU A 43 26.11 -24.49 1.48
CA LEU A 43 26.63 -23.41 0.65
C LEU A 43 26.00 -23.47 -0.74
N MET A 44 25.60 -22.30 -1.23
CA MET A 44 25.13 -22.12 -2.60
C MET A 44 26.08 -21.13 -3.27
N PRO A 45 27.15 -21.62 -3.93
CA PRO A 45 28.00 -20.74 -4.72
C PRO A 45 27.19 -20.21 -5.89
N ILE A 46 27.07 -18.88 -5.99
CA ILE A 46 26.44 -18.21 -7.12
C ILE A 46 27.53 -17.98 -8.15
N LYS A 47 27.36 -18.52 -9.35
CA LYS A 47 28.26 -18.21 -10.47
C LYS A 47 27.82 -16.91 -11.13
N ASN A 48 28.79 -16.11 -11.56
CA ASN A 48 28.55 -14.78 -12.14
C ASN A 48 27.76 -14.85 -13.47
N ASP A 49 27.80 -15.98 -14.17
CA ASP A 49 27.09 -16.25 -15.42
C ASP A 49 25.67 -16.82 -15.21
N GLN A 50 25.17 -16.87 -13.97
CA GLN A 50 23.88 -17.51 -13.64
C GLN A 50 22.84 -16.55 -13.05
N ILE A 51 23.12 -15.25 -13.02
CA ILE A 51 22.19 -14.25 -12.48
C ILE A 51 21.47 -13.57 -13.65
N TYR A 52 20.16 -13.79 -13.74
CA TYR A 52 19.28 -13.18 -14.73
C TYR A 52 18.06 -12.59 -14.02
N ALA A 53 17.53 -11.51 -14.58
CA ALA A 53 16.26 -10.90 -14.18
C ALA A 53 15.36 -10.76 -15.40
N GLY A 54 14.05 -10.98 -15.25
CA GLY A 54 13.11 -11.02 -16.37
C GLY A 54 13.07 -12.40 -17.01
N ALA A 55 14.11 -12.77 -17.76
CA ALA A 55 14.16 -14.03 -18.50
C ALA A 55 15.54 -14.69 -18.45
N ALA A 56 15.55 -16.03 -18.49
CA ALA A 56 16.80 -16.78 -18.62
C ALA A 56 17.31 -16.72 -20.07
N LEU A 57 18.59 -16.40 -20.25
CA LEU A 57 19.21 -16.26 -21.57
C LEU A 57 20.12 -17.45 -21.88
N THR A 58 20.09 -17.93 -23.13
CA THR A 58 21.08 -18.89 -23.65
C THR A 58 21.94 -18.21 -24.71
N TYR A 59 23.25 -18.43 -24.63
CA TYR A 59 24.22 -17.88 -25.55
C TYR A 59 24.66 -18.95 -26.57
N THR A 60 24.35 -18.76 -27.84
CA THR A 60 24.90 -19.58 -28.93
C THR A 60 25.57 -18.68 -29.96
N HIS A 61 26.90 -18.77 -30.08
CA HIS A 61 27.72 -18.10 -31.11
C HIS A 61 27.22 -16.69 -31.51
N ASN A 62 27.23 -15.73 -30.57
CA ASN A 62 26.78 -14.33 -30.71
C ASN A 62 25.27 -14.08 -30.81
N THR A 63 24.42 -15.10 -30.67
CA THR A 63 22.97 -14.93 -30.57
C THR A 63 22.50 -15.19 -29.14
N ILE A 64 21.63 -14.29 -28.66
CA ILE A 64 20.97 -14.38 -27.36
C ILE A 64 19.55 -14.88 -27.61
N THR A 65 19.26 -16.10 -27.14
CA THR A 65 17.93 -16.70 -27.20
C THR A 65 17.32 -16.70 -25.80
N ILE A 66 16.10 -16.16 -25.69
CA ILE A 66 15.32 -16.18 -24.47
C ILE A 66 14.78 -17.60 -24.26
N SER A 67 14.91 -18.13 -23.05
CA SER A 67 14.24 -19.36 -22.67
C SER A 67 12.78 -19.08 -22.36
N ASN A 68 11.90 -19.40 -23.32
CA ASN A 68 10.45 -19.13 -23.23
C ASN A 68 9.77 -19.76 -22.00
N GLU A 69 10.37 -20.79 -21.39
CA GLU A 69 9.80 -21.45 -20.21
C GLU A 69 9.92 -20.63 -18.92
N LYS A 70 10.78 -19.61 -18.89
CA LYS A 70 11.06 -18.77 -17.70
C LYS A 70 11.06 -17.29 -18.02
N ASP A 71 10.36 -16.90 -19.07
CA ASP A 71 10.26 -15.52 -19.48
C ASP A 71 9.15 -14.80 -18.70
N LEU A 72 9.52 -13.75 -17.99
CA LEU A 72 8.57 -12.78 -17.46
C LEU A 72 8.18 -11.82 -18.59
N ASN A 73 7.37 -12.33 -19.52
CA ASN A 73 6.86 -11.52 -20.60
C ASN A 73 5.98 -10.40 -20.04
N SER A 74 6.17 -9.19 -20.54
CA SER A 74 5.32 -8.05 -20.25
C SER A 74 5.07 -7.84 -18.77
N THR A 75 6.12 -7.60 -18.02
CA THR A 75 6.06 -7.26 -16.60
C THR A 75 6.94 -6.07 -16.31
N CYS A 76 6.80 -5.54 -15.09
CA CYS A 76 7.72 -4.57 -14.56
C CYS A 76 8.47 -5.10 -13.35
N LEU A 77 9.77 -4.80 -13.31
CA LEU A 77 10.65 -5.09 -12.20
C LEU A 77 11.31 -3.79 -11.77
N ASN A 78 11.55 -3.65 -10.48
CA ASN A 78 12.29 -2.53 -9.93
C ASN A 78 13.00 -2.99 -8.64
N ASP A 79 14.07 -2.29 -8.27
CA ASP A 79 14.82 -2.48 -7.03
C ASP A 79 15.26 -3.93 -6.78
N ILE A 80 15.75 -4.59 -7.82
CA ILE A 80 16.28 -5.96 -7.72
C ILE A 80 17.56 -5.92 -6.87
N ARG A 81 17.63 -6.77 -5.84
CA ARG A 81 18.77 -6.82 -4.93
C ARG A 81 19.22 -8.27 -4.70
N LEU A 82 20.52 -8.50 -4.76
CA LEU A 82 21.16 -9.75 -4.37
C LEU A 82 22.12 -9.49 -3.21
N ALA A 83 21.87 -10.14 -2.07
CA ALA A 83 22.67 -9.94 -0.84
C ALA A 83 22.85 -8.44 -0.49
N ASN A 84 21.76 -7.67 -0.57
CA ASN A 84 21.69 -6.21 -0.38
C ASN A 84 22.42 -5.35 -1.43
N SER A 85 23.18 -5.94 -2.36
CA SER A 85 23.70 -5.21 -3.51
C SER A 85 22.61 -5.04 -4.55
N TRP A 86 22.37 -3.81 -4.98
CA TRP A 86 21.38 -3.51 -6.00
C TRP A 86 21.88 -4.00 -7.37
N PHE A 87 20.96 -4.45 -8.21
CA PHE A 87 21.23 -4.87 -9.57
C PHE A 87 21.06 -3.65 -10.50
N PRO A 88 22.08 -3.26 -11.27
CA PRO A 88 21.96 -2.13 -12.20
C PRO A 88 21.02 -2.49 -13.36
N MET A 89 20.05 -1.62 -13.62
CA MET A 89 19.08 -1.77 -14.71
C MET A 89 19.48 -0.99 -15.96
N THR A 90 20.43 -0.05 -15.84
CA THR A 90 20.96 0.70 -16.99
C THR A 90 22.49 0.59 -17.08
N ALA A 91 23.04 0.88 -18.26
CA ALA A 91 24.49 0.95 -18.45
C ALA A 91 25.18 2.00 -17.56
N GLY A 92 24.53 3.15 -17.32
CA GLY A 92 25.05 4.21 -16.45
C GLY A 92 25.12 3.78 -14.98
N GLU A 93 24.07 3.12 -14.51
CA GLU A 93 24.02 2.50 -13.20
C GLU A 93 25.09 1.42 -13.03
N SER A 94 25.30 0.60 -14.06
CA SER A 94 26.30 -0.46 -14.08
C SER A 94 27.72 0.08 -13.90
N GLN A 95 28.02 1.28 -14.40
CA GLN A 95 29.34 1.91 -14.19
C GLN A 95 29.58 2.25 -12.72
N GLN A 96 28.56 2.72 -12.00
CA GLN A 96 28.65 3.16 -10.60
C GLN A 96 28.65 1.99 -9.61
N ASN A 97 28.04 0.87 -9.97
CA ASN A 97 27.90 -0.28 -9.09
C ASN A 97 29.19 -1.12 -9.03
N VAL A 98 29.81 -1.25 -7.86
CA VAL A 98 31.06 -2.02 -7.70
C VAL A 98 30.84 -3.52 -7.50
N ASN A 99 29.65 -3.94 -7.06
CA ASN A 99 29.38 -5.31 -6.64
C ASN A 99 28.75 -6.16 -7.75
N ILE A 100 27.84 -5.56 -8.53
CA ILE A 100 27.10 -6.24 -9.60
C ILE A 100 27.21 -5.40 -10.86
N LYS A 101 27.58 -6.04 -11.98
CA LYS A 101 27.67 -5.41 -13.30
C LYS A 101 26.57 -5.94 -14.22
N LEU A 102 25.90 -5.03 -14.94
CA LEU A 102 25.02 -5.38 -16.03
C LEU A 102 25.87 -5.90 -17.20
N VAL A 103 25.67 -7.16 -17.57
CA VAL A 103 26.41 -7.82 -18.65
C VAL A 103 25.70 -7.61 -19.99
N ASN A 104 24.37 -7.70 -20.00
CA ASN A 104 23.56 -7.60 -21.20
C ASN A 104 22.10 -7.28 -20.85
N GLU A 105 21.41 -6.65 -21.78
CA GLU A 105 19.98 -6.38 -21.74
C GLU A 105 19.39 -6.56 -23.15
N LYS A 106 18.22 -7.18 -23.25
CA LYS A 106 17.51 -7.40 -24.51
C LYS A 106 16.01 -7.34 -24.23
N GLU A 107 15.27 -6.64 -25.09
CA GLU A 107 13.80 -6.51 -24.98
C GLU A 107 13.35 -5.88 -23.64
N VAL A 108 14.18 -5.01 -23.08
CA VAL A 108 13.85 -4.19 -21.91
C VAL A 108 13.57 -2.76 -22.37
N THR A 109 12.56 -2.14 -21.78
CA THR A 109 12.24 -0.71 -22.00
C THR A 109 12.30 0.01 -20.67
N ASP A 110 12.75 1.27 -20.71
CA ASP A 110 12.78 2.11 -19.52
C ASP A 110 11.38 2.60 -19.16
N ASN A 111 11.13 2.74 -17.87
CA ASN A 111 9.85 3.09 -17.24
C ASN A 111 8.77 2.01 -17.30
N CYS A 112 7.89 2.09 -16.30
CA CYS A 112 6.73 1.23 -16.14
C CYS A 112 5.44 2.01 -16.37
N VAL A 113 5.11 2.25 -17.63
CA VAL A 113 3.91 3.03 -18.00
C VAL A 113 2.70 2.11 -18.08
N ARG A 114 1.62 2.50 -17.39
CA ARG A 114 0.33 1.79 -17.41
C ARG A 114 -0.66 2.55 -18.27
N ASN A 115 -0.80 2.13 -19.53
CA ASN A 115 -1.70 2.74 -20.53
C ASN A 115 -2.96 1.91 -20.78
N ASP A 116 -3.22 0.90 -19.93
CA ASP A 116 -4.27 -0.10 -20.14
C ASP A 116 -5.69 0.51 -20.17
N CYS A 117 -5.85 1.74 -19.70
CA CYS A 117 -7.12 2.48 -19.63
C CYS A 117 -7.18 3.73 -20.52
N ASP A 118 -6.14 4.04 -21.32
CA ASP A 118 -6.00 5.33 -22.03
C ASP A 118 -7.13 5.60 -23.03
N ASN A 119 -7.77 4.55 -23.56
CA ASN A 119 -8.87 4.65 -24.52
C ASN A 119 -10.27 4.47 -23.90
N SER A 120 -10.37 4.54 -22.57
CA SER A 120 -11.62 4.31 -21.83
C SER A 120 -12.39 3.07 -22.31
N PRO A 121 -11.79 1.87 -22.21
CA PRO A 121 -12.33 0.65 -22.81
C PRO A 121 -13.65 0.19 -22.16
N CYS A 122 -14.02 0.77 -21.02
CA CYS A 122 -15.19 0.39 -20.25
C CYS A 122 -16.42 1.23 -20.64
N ARG A 123 -17.57 0.55 -20.79
CA ARG A 123 -18.85 1.23 -21.03
C ARG A 123 -19.34 1.85 -19.72
N PRO A 124 -19.88 3.09 -19.74
CA PRO A 124 -20.56 3.66 -18.57
C PRO A 124 -21.69 2.73 -18.07
N PRO A 125 -21.89 2.58 -16.75
CA PRO A 125 -21.28 3.34 -15.65
C PRO A 125 -19.97 2.72 -15.10
N PHE A 126 -19.39 1.71 -15.77
CA PHE A 126 -18.18 1.06 -15.30
C PHE A 126 -16.95 1.95 -15.51
N VAL A 127 -16.03 1.90 -14.55
CA VAL A 127 -14.73 2.58 -14.60
C VAL A 127 -13.62 1.57 -14.89
N CYS A 128 -12.63 2.02 -15.64
CA CYS A 128 -11.48 1.19 -15.98
C CYS A 128 -10.51 1.12 -14.81
N ARG A 129 -10.28 -0.09 -14.31
CA ARG A 129 -9.18 -0.42 -13.40
C ARG A 129 -8.06 -1.01 -14.25
N PRO A 130 -6.92 -0.33 -14.39
CA PRO A 130 -5.83 -0.88 -15.18
C PRO A 130 -5.32 -2.14 -14.47
N LEU A 131 -5.06 -3.21 -15.23
CA LEU A 131 -4.26 -4.39 -14.86
C LEU A 131 -3.00 -4.42 -15.76
N TRP A 132 -1.87 -4.99 -15.37
CA TRP A 132 -0.67 -4.84 -16.22
C TRP A 132 -0.91 -5.57 -17.57
N GLU A 133 -0.91 -4.82 -18.69
CA GLU A 133 -1.35 -5.23 -20.05
C GLU A 133 -2.82 -5.64 -20.22
N LYS A 134 -3.62 -5.46 -19.19
CA LYS A 134 -5.03 -5.86 -19.18
C LYS A 134 -5.84 -4.77 -18.51
N TYR A 135 -7.15 -4.86 -18.55
CA TYR A 135 -7.96 -3.96 -17.75
C TYR A 135 -9.15 -4.72 -17.22
N GLU A 136 -9.73 -4.17 -16.17
CA GLU A 136 -10.98 -4.65 -15.63
C GLU A 136 -11.96 -3.50 -15.53
N CYS A 137 -13.19 -3.72 -16.00
CA CYS A 137 -14.26 -2.76 -15.86
C CYS A 137 -15.01 -3.05 -14.56
N VAL A 138 -14.83 -2.17 -13.58
CA VAL A 138 -15.40 -2.29 -12.24
C VAL A 138 -16.40 -1.17 -11.99
N CYS A 139 -17.24 -1.30 -10.97
CA CYS A 139 -18.05 -0.17 -10.55
C CYS A 139 -17.18 0.91 -9.88
N PRO A 140 -17.61 2.18 -9.93
CA PRO A 140 -16.97 3.25 -9.16
C PRO A 140 -16.85 2.89 -7.68
N LEU A 141 -15.95 3.58 -6.96
CA LEU A 141 -15.82 3.42 -5.52
C LEU A 141 -17.18 3.67 -4.83
N HIS A 142 -17.52 2.86 -3.83
CA HIS A 142 -18.82 2.87 -3.13
C HIS A 142 -20.03 2.39 -3.94
N TYR A 143 -19.81 1.76 -5.11
CA TYR A 143 -20.86 1.11 -5.90
C TYR A 143 -20.57 -0.38 -6.08
N ILE A 144 -21.65 -1.17 -6.16
CA ILE A 144 -21.60 -2.60 -6.48
C ILE A 144 -22.33 -2.91 -7.78
N LYS A 145 -21.91 -3.99 -8.42
CA LYS A 145 -22.52 -4.45 -9.66
C LYS A 145 -23.86 -5.12 -9.38
N GLN A 146 -24.92 -4.60 -9.98
CA GLN A 146 -26.24 -5.22 -9.99
C GLN A 146 -26.69 -5.40 -11.44
N GLY A 147 -26.62 -6.64 -11.94
CA GLY A 147 -26.86 -6.94 -13.35
C GLY A 147 -25.85 -6.26 -14.26
N SER A 148 -26.33 -5.42 -15.17
CA SER A 148 -25.51 -4.63 -16.12
C SER A 148 -25.26 -3.19 -15.67
N THR A 149 -25.61 -2.82 -14.44
CA THR A 149 -25.43 -1.46 -13.90
C THR A 149 -24.69 -1.47 -12.56
N CYS A 150 -24.33 -0.29 -12.10
CA CYS A 150 -23.73 -0.04 -10.78
C CYS A 150 -24.75 0.67 -9.91
N VAL A 151 -24.94 0.17 -8.68
CA VAL A 151 -25.81 0.79 -7.67
C VAL A 151 -24.99 1.12 -6.42
N PRO A 152 -25.32 2.20 -5.69
CA PRO A 152 -24.63 2.51 -4.44
C PRO A 152 -24.65 1.32 -3.48
N TYR A 153 -23.51 1.05 -2.85
CA TYR A 153 -23.43 0.07 -1.78
C TYR A 153 -24.13 0.61 -0.52
N ASP A 154 -24.95 -0.23 0.11
CA ASP A 154 -25.69 0.14 1.32
C ASP A 154 -24.86 -0.15 2.57
N TYR A 155 -23.95 0.76 2.91
CA TYR A 155 -23.12 0.68 4.12
C TYR A 155 -23.97 0.68 5.39
N CYS A 156 -25.00 1.55 5.45
CA CYS A 156 -25.84 1.69 6.63
C CYS A 156 -26.72 0.46 6.91
N GLY A 157 -27.19 -0.22 5.86
CA GLY A 157 -28.02 -1.43 6.00
C GLY A 157 -27.23 -2.72 6.16
N ILE A 158 -26.01 -2.80 5.61
CA ILE A 158 -25.21 -4.04 5.58
C ILE A 158 -24.13 -4.04 6.66
N ASP A 159 -23.32 -2.99 6.75
CA ASP A 159 -22.14 -2.95 7.61
C ASP A 159 -22.44 -2.30 8.98
N THR A 160 -23.44 -1.41 9.04
CA THR A 160 -23.84 -0.64 10.23
C THR A 160 -22.64 -0.01 10.96
N PRO A 161 -21.84 0.85 10.30
CA PRO A 161 -20.54 1.29 10.82
C PRO A 161 -20.62 2.34 11.94
N CYS A 162 -21.77 2.99 12.09
CA CYS A 162 -21.99 4.04 13.09
C CYS A 162 -22.35 3.47 14.46
N HIS A 163 -22.09 4.24 15.51
CA HIS A 163 -22.63 3.96 16.84
C HIS A 163 -24.17 3.76 16.76
N PRO A 164 -24.76 2.82 17.52
CA PRO A 164 -26.19 2.53 17.45
C PRO A 164 -27.11 3.74 17.70
N ASP A 165 -26.65 4.68 18.52
CA ASP A 165 -27.36 5.93 18.83
C ASP A 165 -27.05 7.07 17.85
N ALA A 166 -26.34 6.83 16.75
CA ALA A 166 -26.06 7.82 15.72
C ALA A 166 -26.92 7.57 14.46
N GLU A 167 -27.20 8.63 13.71
CA GLU A 167 -27.89 8.49 12.41
C GLU A 167 -26.86 8.18 11.31
N CYS A 168 -27.04 7.05 10.63
CA CYS A 168 -26.21 6.66 9.49
C CYS A 168 -26.86 7.09 8.17
N VAL A 169 -26.08 7.74 7.32
CA VAL A 169 -26.50 8.15 5.97
C VAL A 169 -25.52 7.59 4.95
N ASN A 170 -26.02 6.85 3.95
CA ASN A 170 -25.20 6.44 2.81
C ASN A 170 -24.82 7.66 1.98
N ASP A 171 -23.53 7.81 1.68
CA ASP A 171 -23.00 8.91 0.88
C ASP A 171 -21.82 8.41 0.04
N PRO A 172 -22.08 7.94 -1.20
CA PRO A 172 -21.04 7.41 -2.08
C PRO A 172 -20.11 8.49 -2.65
N THR A 173 -20.28 9.77 -2.27
CA THR A 173 -19.43 10.87 -2.75
C THR A 173 -18.23 11.16 -1.86
N ASN A 174 -18.21 10.64 -0.64
CA ASN A 174 -17.08 10.75 0.28
C ASN A 174 -16.21 9.47 0.28
N ASP A 175 -15.03 9.53 0.89
CA ASP A 175 -14.03 8.44 0.89
C ASP A 175 -14.48 7.14 1.60
N TYR A 176 -15.53 7.21 2.42
CA TYR A 176 -16.02 6.11 3.25
C TYR A 176 -17.31 5.49 2.72
N GLY A 177 -18.05 6.20 1.84
CA GLY A 177 -19.33 5.77 1.31
C GLY A 177 -20.52 6.01 2.25
N TYR A 178 -20.29 6.58 3.44
CA TYR A 178 -21.30 6.88 4.45
C TYR A 178 -20.87 8.04 5.37
N VAL A 179 -21.82 8.59 6.12
CA VAL A 179 -21.62 9.58 7.16
C VAL A 179 -22.40 9.17 8.41
N CYS A 180 -21.79 9.34 9.59
CA CYS A 180 -22.45 9.17 10.87
C CYS A 180 -22.71 10.55 11.50
N ASN A 181 -23.98 10.90 11.68
CA ASN A 181 -24.38 12.10 12.41
C ASN A 181 -24.44 11.76 13.90
N CYS A 182 -23.45 12.21 14.65
CA CYS A 182 -23.36 11.93 16.07
C CYS A 182 -24.38 12.72 16.88
N HIS A 183 -25.05 12.05 17.81
CA HIS A 183 -25.85 12.70 18.84
C HIS A 183 -24.96 13.35 19.92
N SER A 184 -25.56 14.24 20.71
CA SER A 184 -24.88 14.98 21.78
C SER A 184 -24.09 14.05 22.72
N GLY A 185 -22.83 14.40 22.96
CA GLY A 185 -21.92 13.62 23.80
C GLY A 185 -21.06 12.60 23.05
N TRP A 186 -21.26 12.44 21.74
CA TRP A 186 -20.45 11.58 20.88
C TRP A 186 -19.78 12.35 19.74
N GLU A 187 -18.60 11.91 19.33
CA GLU A 187 -17.79 12.47 18.25
C GLU A 187 -16.98 11.39 17.51
N GLY A 188 -16.26 11.82 16.49
CA GLY A 188 -15.46 10.95 15.62
C GLY A 188 -16.27 10.36 14.47
N ARG A 189 -15.57 9.78 13.49
CA ARG A 189 -16.16 9.29 12.22
C ARG A 189 -17.32 8.31 12.42
N THR A 190 -17.21 7.46 13.43
CA THR A 190 -18.18 6.40 13.74
C THR A 190 -18.99 6.69 15.01
N CYS A 191 -18.82 7.87 15.62
CA CYS A 191 -19.51 8.26 16.86
C CYS A 191 -19.28 7.37 18.09
N TYR A 192 -18.16 6.65 18.16
CA TYR A 192 -17.76 5.85 19.33
C TYR A 192 -16.85 6.60 20.31
N THR A 193 -16.52 7.87 20.04
CA THR A 193 -15.68 8.69 20.92
C THR A 193 -16.58 9.63 21.72
N LEU A 194 -16.31 9.84 23.01
CA LEU A 194 -17.07 10.80 23.81
C LEU A 194 -16.61 12.23 23.49
N ALA A 195 -17.56 13.10 23.16
CA ALA A 195 -17.28 14.52 22.96
C ALA A 195 -16.93 15.16 24.30
N ILE A 196 -15.75 15.79 24.39
CA ILE A 196 -15.36 16.53 25.59
C ILE A 196 -16.21 17.79 25.64
N VAL A 197 -17.19 17.82 26.56
CA VAL A 197 -17.89 19.06 26.90
C VAL A 197 -16.94 19.87 27.76
N ASP A 198 -16.21 20.82 27.16
CA ASP A 198 -15.54 21.85 27.93
C ASP A 198 -16.62 22.72 28.57
N THR A 199 -17.02 22.35 29.79
CA THR A 199 -17.78 23.24 30.64
C THR A 199 -16.84 24.38 31.00
N GLY A 200 -16.80 25.39 30.12
CA GLY A 200 -16.02 26.60 30.31
C GLY A 200 -16.21 27.07 31.74
N SER A 201 -15.14 26.97 32.52
CA SER A 201 -15.11 27.39 33.90
C SER A 201 -15.31 28.91 33.92
N ALA A 202 -16.57 29.33 34.05
CA ALA A 202 -16.92 30.72 34.28
C ALA A 202 -16.27 31.14 35.61
N GLY A 203 -15.13 31.84 35.47
CA GLY A 203 -14.31 32.49 36.48
C GLY A 203 -14.81 32.49 37.93
N VAL A 204 -14.43 31.47 38.70
CA VAL A 204 -14.36 31.59 40.17
C VAL A 204 -13.25 32.55 40.61
N GLY A 205 -12.34 32.95 39.70
CA GLY A 205 -11.24 33.88 39.98
C GLY A 205 -11.64 35.35 40.10
N ALA A 206 -12.76 35.79 39.51
CA ALA A 206 -13.15 37.21 39.52
C ALA A 206 -13.67 37.67 40.90
N TRP A 207 -14.29 36.76 41.67
CA TRP A 207 -14.91 37.07 42.96
C TRP A 207 -13.89 37.16 44.12
N ILE A 208 -12.72 36.52 44.00
CA ILE A 208 -11.68 36.53 45.05
C ILE A 208 -10.67 37.66 44.84
N VAL A 209 -10.36 38.04 43.59
CA VAL A 209 -9.33 39.05 43.29
C VAL A 209 -9.80 40.47 43.63
N ALA A 210 -11.09 40.78 43.43
CA ALA A 210 -11.67 42.08 43.75
C ALA A 210 -11.55 42.48 45.24
N PRO A 211 -11.94 41.65 46.23
CA PRO A 211 -11.81 42.02 47.64
C PRO A 211 -10.35 42.11 48.10
N ILE A 212 -9.42 41.31 47.55
CA ILE A 212 -8.00 41.39 47.91
C ILE A 212 -7.38 42.72 47.45
N LEU A 213 -7.70 43.19 46.23
CA LEU A 213 -7.27 44.51 45.75
C LEU A 213 -7.85 45.65 46.59
N VAL A 214 -9.11 45.55 47.00
CA VAL A 214 -9.74 46.55 47.87
C VAL A 214 -9.07 46.58 49.26
N ILE A 215 -8.78 45.42 49.85
CA ILE A 215 -8.07 45.33 51.14
C ILE A 215 -6.65 45.91 51.03
N LEU A 216 -5.90 45.59 49.96
CA LEU A 216 -4.56 46.15 49.75
C LEU A 216 -4.58 47.68 49.56
N LEU A 217 -5.61 48.21 48.89
CA LEU A 217 -5.79 49.65 48.75
C LEU A 217 -6.14 50.31 50.10
N ILE A 218 -7.01 49.70 50.91
CA ILE A 218 -7.33 50.19 52.26
C ILE A 218 -6.08 50.14 53.16
N CYS A 219 -5.30 49.06 53.14
CA CYS A 219 -4.06 48.95 53.91
C CYS A 219 -3.02 50.01 53.53
N LYS A 220 -2.98 50.45 52.26
CA LYS A 220 -2.07 51.54 51.83
C LYS A 220 -2.49 52.93 52.33
N TYR A 221 -3.76 53.12 52.71
CA TYR A 221 -4.28 54.40 53.20
C TYR A 221 -4.29 54.54 54.73
N ILE A 222 -3.92 53.49 55.48
CA ILE A 222 -3.94 53.46 56.95
C ILE A 222 -2.52 53.52 57.57
N TYR A 223 -1.47 53.66 56.74
CA TYR A 223 -0.08 53.92 57.19
C TYR A 223 0.45 55.24 56.62
#